data_AF-A0AAT9I5V3-F1
#
_entry.id   AF-A0AAT9I5V3-F1
#
_cell.length_a   1.000
_cell.length_b   1.000
_cell.length_c   1.000
_cell.angle_alpha   90.00
_cell.angle_beta   90.00
_cell.angle_gamma   90.00
#
_symmetry.space_group_name_H-M   'P 1'
#
loop_
_entity.id
_entity.type
_entity.pdbx_description
1 polymer ?
#
loop_
_entity_poly.entity_id
_entity_poly.type
_entity_poly.pdbx_seq_one_letter_code
_entity_poly.pdbx_strand_id
1 'polypeptide(L)'
;MKPNVDIVNLIAIQELADVVAPDINDYLNIGKDEDLLGKRITVNNLAQLISSVLGSGSILPDRVYRIGTSLPSGATLSDDGTVIYDPYLDGKIYQLNRRGIELSIKGVEWDNDVINTDDDVQGGVRLLAPGDMFGDGETVILTFQPQFSPYIPTPDAISRFTNGEQIITSSSTITAGMFRKLIVLSGATSILTVTLPSAAAYPENVALFIISNSGSHRQASIVRTGSDIISYDGQDISTLYMGKNDQLCLIPMEGGWRVQMFKTEWNRIGTIDFGYLAGPNQFVATTDVPQLRSEWPRVWDFIQKLQVAQPAAVVSNATWLLNKGLWGLGNGSTTFNFPNLSGRGLRYLDPSGTIDEDRFDAGQGNLPGSFQGFATQSHNHLTDNKFNRAGARAADVDGTGTPGSVDNTNPNSEYRVGYMSGPGYDWWPNTIIKPFGSSFETRMINVGGLPLINT
;
A
#
# COMPACT_ATOMS: atom_id res chain seq x y z
N MET A 1 45.34 -35.35 -40.15
CA MET A 1 44.29 -34.37 -40.49
C MET A 1 43.59 -34.01 -39.19
N LYS A 2 43.80 -32.80 -38.66
CA LYS A 2 43.05 -32.30 -37.50
C LYS A 2 41.70 -31.79 -38.03
N PRO A 3 40.56 -32.12 -37.39
CA PRO A 3 39.29 -31.54 -37.80
C PRO A 3 39.29 -30.06 -37.43
N ASN A 4 38.97 -29.21 -38.42
CA ASN A 4 38.57 -27.83 -38.19
C ASN A 4 37.32 -27.85 -37.31
N VAL A 5 37.42 -27.32 -36.10
CA VAL A 5 36.24 -26.96 -35.31
C VAL A 5 35.96 -25.50 -35.67
N ASP A 6 35.03 -25.33 -36.59
CA ASP A 6 34.56 -24.03 -37.06
C ASP A 6 33.82 -23.26 -35.96
N ILE A 7 34.20 -21.99 -35.84
CA ILE A 7 33.38 -20.80 -35.57
C ILE A 7 32.02 -21.07 -34.89
N VAL A 8 31.93 -20.74 -33.60
CA VAL A 8 30.65 -20.61 -32.89
C VAL A 8 29.98 -19.29 -33.32
N ASN A 9 29.04 -19.37 -34.26
CA ASN A 9 28.14 -18.25 -34.56
C ASN A 9 27.13 -18.10 -33.41
N LEU A 10 27.31 -17.07 -32.59
CA LEU A 10 26.32 -16.65 -31.59
C LEU A 10 25.16 -15.97 -32.33
N ILE A 11 24.07 -16.70 -32.58
CA ILE A 11 22.83 -16.13 -33.11
C ILE A 11 22.07 -15.50 -31.94
N ALA A 12 21.62 -14.24 -32.09
CA ALA A 12 20.82 -13.54 -31.10
C ALA A 12 19.45 -14.22 -30.93
N ILE A 13 19.05 -14.48 -29.69
CA ILE A 13 17.82 -15.22 -29.31
C ILE A 13 16.51 -14.55 -29.78
N GLN A 14 16.56 -13.29 -30.26
CA GLN A 14 15.38 -12.54 -30.70
C GLN A 14 14.75 -13.02 -32.02
N GLU A 15 15.37 -13.94 -32.77
CA GLU A 15 14.89 -14.37 -34.09
C GLU A 15 14.29 -15.80 -34.13
N LEU A 16 14.11 -16.47 -32.99
CA LEU A 16 13.43 -17.76 -32.97
C LEU A 16 11.90 -17.55 -33.03
N ALA A 17 11.34 -17.62 -34.24
CA ALA A 17 9.90 -17.79 -34.44
C ALA A 17 9.39 -19.04 -33.70
N ASP A 18 8.11 -19.06 -33.30
CA ASP A 18 7.45 -20.18 -32.61
C ASP A 18 7.71 -21.53 -33.32
N VAL A 19 8.72 -22.27 -32.87
CA VAL A 19 9.06 -23.58 -33.43
C VAL A 19 8.10 -24.60 -32.83
N VAL A 20 7.18 -25.09 -33.66
CA VAL A 20 6.37 -26.27 -33.37
C VAL A 20 7.32 -27.48 -33.27
N ALA A 21 7.46 -28.02 -32.06
CA ALA A 21 8.21 -29.24 -31.69
C ALA A 21 9.64 -29.37 -32.31
N PRO A 22 10.72 -29.23 -31.53
CA PRO A 22 12.09 -29.24 -32.06
C PRO A 22 12.42 -30.54 -32.81
N ASP A 23 13.03 -30.41 -33.99
CA ASP A 23 13.54 -31.50 -34.82
C ASP A 23 14.82 -32.09 -34.18
N ILE A 24 15.19 -33.32 -34.54
CA ILE A 24 16.41 -33.99 -34.10
C ILE A 24 17.69 -33.22 -34.49
N ASN A 25 17.58 -32.27 -35.43
CA ASN A 25 18.65 -31.37 -35.84
C ASN A 25 18.81 -30.13 -34.94
N ASP A 26 17.88 -29.87 -34.01
CA ASP A 26 17.92 -28.72 -33.09
C ASP A 26 18.72 -29.00 -31.79
N TYR A 27 19.46 -30.12 -31.74
CA TYR A 27 20.24 -30.51 -30.56
C TYR A 27 21.71 -30.13 -30.74
N LEU A 28 22.23 -29.29 -29.84
CA LEU A 28 23.65 -28.99 -29.78
C LEU A 28 24.37 -30.12 -29.01
N ASN A 29 25.42 -30.69 -29.60
CA ASN A 29 26.28 -31.65 -28.90
C ASN A 29 27.39 -30.89 -28.17
N ILE A 30 27.36 -30.91 -26.83
CA ILE A 30 28.44 -30.36 -26.01
C ILE A 30 29.18 -31.54 -25.36
N GLY A 31 30.48 -31.64 -25.60
CA GLY A 31 31.36 -32.67 -25.03
C GLY A 31 32.65 -32.05 -24.53
N LYS A 32 33.26 -32.66 -23.51
CA LYS A 32 34.67 -32.44 -23.19
C LYS A 32 35.52 -33.25 -24.16
N ASP A 33 36.62 -32.69 -24.65
CA ASP A 33 37.54 -33.34 -25.60
C ASP A 33 38.05 -34.71 -25.11
N GLU A 34 38.11 -34.90 -23.79
CA GLU A 34 38.68 -36.07 -23.14
C GLU A 34 37.70 -37.25 -23.03
N ASP A 35 36.39 -36.98 -22.98
CA ASP A 35 35.40 -37.99 -22.56
C ASP A 35 34.62 -38.62 -23.72
N LEU A 36 34.71 -38.10 -24.96
CA LEU A 36 33.95 -38.52 -26.16
C LEU A 36 32.42 -38.67 -25.98
N LEU A 37 31.88 -38.31 -24.82
CA LEU A 37 30.48 -38.37 -24.46
C LEU A 37 29.85 -36.99 -24.68
N GLY A 38 29.40 -36.74 -25.91
CA GLY A 38 28.55 -35.60 -26.19
C GLY A 38 27.22 -35.74 -25.45
N LYS A 39 26.91 -34.81 -24.54
CA LYS A 39 25.55 -34.71 -23.99
C LYS A 39 24.70 -33.89 -24.95
N ARG A 40 23.58 -34.48 -25.39
CA ARG A 40 22.55 -33.75 -26.12
C ARG A 40 21.78 -32.89 -25.14
N ILE A 41 21.80 -31.59 -25.33
CA ILE A 41 21.02 -30.63 -24.56
C ILE A 41 20.06 -29.92 -25.53
N THR A 42 18.81 -29.73 -25.12
CA THR A 42 17.86 -28.93 -25.91
C THR A 42 18.30 -27.46 -25.86
N VAL A 43 17.98 -26.67 -26.89
CA VAL A 43 18.26 -25.23 -26.92
C VAL A 43 17.70 -24.52 -25.67
N ASN A 44 16.52 -24.91 -25.20
CA ASN A 44 15.94 -24.37 -23.97
C ASN A 44 16.75 -24.72 -22.71
N ASN A 45 17.24 -25.96 -22.60
CA ASN A 45 18.08 -26.36 -21.47
C ASN A 45 19.47 -25.73 -21.56
N LEU A 46 19.97 -25.47 -22.77
CA LEU A 46 21.22 -24.76 -22.97
C LEU A 46 21.06 -23.27 -22.65
N ALA A 47 19.97 -22.64 -23.05
CA ALA A 47 19.63 -21.28 -22.68
C ALA A 47 19.45 -21.16 -21.15
N GLN A 48 18.80 -22.13 -20.51
CA GLN A 48 18.74 -22.21 -19.05
C GLN A 48 20.11 -22.44 -18.44
N LEU A 49 20.97 -23.30 -19.00
CA LEU A 49 22.33 -23.53 -18.51
C LEU A 49 23.17 -22.26 -18.64
N ILE A 50 23.09 -21.56 -19.77
CA ILE A 50 23.77 -20.28 -20.00
C ILE A 50 23.22 -19.23 -19.02
N SER A 51 21.90 -19.10 -18.88
CA SER A 51 21.31 -18.11 -17.97
C SER A 51 21.52 -18.45 -16.49
N SER A 52 21.67 -19.72 -16.13
CA SER A 52 21.83 -20.18 -14.75
C SER A 52 23.28 -20.37 -14.32
N VAL A 53 24.23 -20.51 -15.26
CA VAL A 53 25.64 -20.82 -14.97
C VAL A 53 26.59 -19.72 -15.47
N LEU A 54 26.33 -19.10 -16.62
CA LEU A 54 27.30 -18.22 -17.28
C LEU A 54 27.05 -16.72 -17.05
N GLY A 55 25.92 -16.35 -16.45
CA GLY A 55 25.57 -14.94 -16.19
C GLY A 55 25.33 -14.14 -17.48
N SER A 56 25.31 -12.81 -17.39
CA SER A 56 25.30 -11.94 -18.57
C SER A 56 26.73 -11.74 -19.08
N GLY A 57 26.99 -12.14 -20.32
CA GLY A 57 28.23 -11.79 -21.03
C GLY A 57 28.10 -10.40 -21.66
N SER A 58 29.10 -9.55 -21.49
CA SER A 58 29.24 -8.31 -22.25
C SER A 58 30.52 -8.36 -23.08
N ILE A 59 30.42 -7.97 -24.35
CA ILE A 59 31.59 -7.72 -25.20
C ILE A 59 31.90 -6.23 -25.03
N LEU A 60 33.05 -5.93 -24.45
CA LEU A 60 33.52 -4.55 -24.34
C LEU A 60 34.08 -4.11 -25.70
N PRO A 61 33.85 -2.85 -26.11
CA PRO A 61 34.44 -2.34 -27.35
C PRO A 61 35.96 -2.29 -27.23
N ASP A 62 36.65 -2.47 -28.36
CA ASP A 62 38.10 -2.36 -28.43
C ASP A 62 38.58 -1.03 -27.86
N ARG A 63 39.72 -1.08 -27.15
CA ARG A 63 40.35 0.12 -26.59
C ARG A 63 41.61 0.45 -27.38
N VAL A 64 41.62 1.63 -27.99
CA VAL A 64 42.67 2.05 -28.94
C VAL A 64 43.51 3.17 -28.34
N TYR A 65 44.82 2.99 -28.32
CA TYR A 65 45.81 3.98 -27.89
C TYR A 65 46.61 4.43 -29.11
N ARG A 66 46.71 5.75 -29.33
CA ARG A 66 47.57 6.34 -30.36
C ARG A 66 48.70 7.08 -29.68
N ILE A 67 49.85 6.45 -29.57
CA ILE A 67 50.99 6.92 -28.79
C ILE A 67 51.46 8.27 -29.33
N GLY A 68 51.67 9.23 -28.43
CA GLY A 68 52.02 10.63 -28.71
C GLY A 68 50.95 11.48 -29.40
N THR A 69 49.82 10.89 -29.82
CA THR A 69 48.69 11.63 -30.42
C THR A 69 47.50 11.75 -29.47
N SER A 70 46.93 10.62 -29.04
CA SER A 70 45.72 10.59 -28.23
C SER A 70 45.62 9.29 -27.45
N LEU A 71 45.53 9.41 -26.12
CA LEU A 71 45.24 8.29 -25.23
C LEU A 71 43.76 8.35 -24.79
N PRO A 72 43.10 7.21 -24.54
CA PRO A 72 41.79 7.17 -23.90
C PRO A 72 41.78 7.91 -22.56
N SER A 73 40.62 8.41 -22.15
CA SER A 73 40.47 9.08 -20.86
C SER A 73 40.91 8.17 -19.70
N GLY A 74 41.73 8.71 -18.80
CA GLY A 74 42.32 8.01 -17.67
C GLY A 74 43.59 7.23 -17.97
N ALA A 75 43.96 7.07 -19.24
CA ALA A 75 45.19 6.40 -19.62
C ALA A 75 46.38 7.36 -19.68
N THR A 76 47.53 6.93 -19.18
CA THR A 76 48.82 7.65 -19.26
C THR A 76 49.92 6.71 -19.74
N LEU A 77 51.00 7.29 -20.28
CA LEU A 77 52.21 6.56 -20.66
C LEU A 77 53.29 6.86 -19.61
N SER A 78 54.05 5.83 -19.19
CA SER A 78 55.21 6.03 -18.31
C SER A 78 56.29 6.87 -18.98
N ASP A 79 57.11 7.53 -18.18
CA ASP A 79 58.18 8.41 -18.67
C ASP A 79 59.21 7.69 -19.54
N ASP A 80 59.44 6.39 -19.30
CA ASP A 80 60.33 5.54 -20.10
C ASP A 80 59.64 4.93 -21.34
N GLY A 81 58.33 5.16 -21.51
CA GLY A 81 57.54 4.67 -22.63
C GLY A 81 57.30 3.16 -22.63
N THR A 82 57.57 2.45 -21.53
CA THR A 82 57.44 0.98 -21.47
C THR A 82 56.09 0.50 -20.91
N VAL A 83 55.33 1.39 -20.25
CA VAL A 83 54.07 1.07 -19.59
C VAL A 83 52.98 2.05 -20.00
N ILE A 84 51.81 1.52 -20.38
CA ILE A 84 50.56 2.28 -20.43
C ILE A 84 49.82 1.99 -19.13
N TYR A 85 49.60 3.02 -18.31
CA TYR A 85 48.72 2.94 -17.14
C TYR A 85 47.29 3.24 -17.57
N ASP A 86 46.34 2.39 -17.19
CA ASP A 86 44.93 2.62 -17.51
C ASP A 86 44.02 1.92 -16.48
N PRO A 87 43.44 2.69 -15.53
CA PRO A 87 42.54 2.14 -14.51
C PRO A 87 41.34 1.39 -15.10
N TYR A 88 40.95 1.71 -16.34
CA TYR A 88 39.87 0.99 -17.00
C TYR A 88 40.22 -0.47 -17.25
N LEU A 89 41.50 -0.84 -17.33
CA LEU A 89 41.93 -2.21 -17.62
C LEU A 89 41.94 -3.12 -16.39
N ASP A 90 41.74 -2.57 -15.19
CA ASP A 90 41.72 -3.36 -13.96
C ASP A 90 40.68 -4.49 -14.02
N GLY A 91 41.10 -5.69 -13.62
CA GLY A 91 40.28 -6.90 -13.62
C GLY A 91 39.83 -7.41 -15.00
N LYS A 92 40.27 -6.82 -16.12
CA LYS A 92 39.82 -7.20 -17.48
C LYS A 92 40.77 -8.17 -18.16
N ILE A 93 40.20 -9.01 -19.02
CA ILE A 93 40.95 -9.93 -19.88
C ILE A 93 40.92 -9.41 -21.31
N TYR A 94 42.10 -9.10 -21.86
CA TYR A 94 42.25 -8.56 -23.20
C TYR A 94 43.50 -9.12 -23.89
N GLN A 95 43.50 -8.99 -25.21
CA GLN A 95 44.66 -9.26 -26.06
C GLN A 95 45.23 -7.94 -26.59
N LEU A 96 46.55 -7.90 -26.73
CA LEU A 96 47.27 -6.74 -27.25
C LEU A 96 47.58 -6.95 -28.73
N ASN A 97 47.21 -6.01 -29.58
CA ASN A 97 47.68 -5.92 -30.96
C ASN A 97 48.49 -4.63 -31.12
N ARG A 98 49.78 -4.80 -31.39
CA ARG A 98 50.69 -3.73 -31.78
C ARG A 98 50.89 -3.84 -33.29
N ARG A 99 50.68 -2.74 -34.02
CA ARG A 99 50.99 -2.61 -35.47
C ARG A 99 50.01 -3.27 -36.45
N GLY A 100 48.86 -3.76 -35.98
CA GLY A 100 47.72 -4.10 -36.84
C GLY A 100 47.86 -5.37 -37.68
N ILE A 101 48.90 -6.19 -37.47
CA ILE A 101 49.15 -7.39 -38.28
C ILE A 101 49.24 -8.66 -37.40
N GLU A 102 49.71 -8.57 -36.15
CA GLU A 102 49.89 -9.75 -35.29
C GLU A 102 49.49 -9.48 -33.82
N LEU A 103 48.97 -10.53 -33.17
CA LEU A 103 48.65 -10.52 -31.74
C LEU A 103 49.93 -10.68 -30.93
N SER A 104 50.18 -9.76 -30.01
CA SER A 104 51.34 -9.85 -29.12
C SER A 104 51.15 -10.93 -28.06
N ILE A 105 52.21 -11.71 -27.81
CA ILE A 105 52.16 -12.86 -26.90
C ILE A 105 52.30 -12.39 -25.45
N LYS A 106 51.22 -12.54 -24.67
CA LYS A 106 51.21 -12.21 -23.23
C LYS A 106 52.21 -13.09 -22.47
N GLY A 107 52.94 -12.50 -21.53
CA GLY A 107 53.99 -13.14 -20.72
C GLY A 107 55.36 -13.25 -21.41
N VAL A 108 55.43 -12.95 -22.72
CA VAL A 108 56.69 -12.91 -23.48
C VAL A 108 57.00 -11.48 -23.91
N GLU A 109 56.03 -10.83 -24.57
CA GLU A 109 56.20 -9.49 -25.13
C GLU A 109 55.56 -8.42 -24.24
N TRP A 110 54.49 -8.77 -23.53
CA TRP A 110 53.76 -7.84 -22.68
C TRP A 110 53.10 -8.53 -21.49
N ASP A 111 52.76 -7.76 -20.46
CA ASP A 111 51.93 -8.20 -19.33
C ASP A 111 50.88 -7.16 -18.92
N ASN A 112 49.84 -7.60 -18.19
CA ASN A 112 48.82 -6.74 -17.60
C ASN A 112 48.94 -6.58 -16.08
N ASP A 113 49.99 -7.14 -15.46
CA ASP A 113 50.31 -6.93 -14.05
C ASP A 113 50.98 -5.56 -13.84
N VAL A 114 50.18 -4.51 -14.05
CA VAL A 114 50.60 -3.12 -13.91
C VAL A 114 49.96 -2.54 -12.67
N ILE A 115 50.80 -2.33 -11.65
CA ILE A 115 50.47 -1.58 -10.45
C ILE A 115 51.27 -0.28 -10.52
N ASN A 116 50.57 0.85 -10.62
CA ASN A 116 51.20 2.15 -10.41
C ASN A 116 51.38 2.35 -8.91
N THR A 117 52.62 2.24 -8.42
CA THR A 117 52.93 2.35 -6.99
C THR A 117 52.70 3.75 -6.43
N ASP A 118 52.62 4.77 -7.29
CA ASP A 118 52.54 6.16 -6.85
C ASP A 118 51.08 6.67 -6.74
N ASP A 119 50.14 6.06 -7.47
CA ASP A 119 48.73 6.52 -7.54
C ASP A 119 47.68 5.43 -7.20
N ASP A 120 48.09 4.23 -6.75
CA ASP A 120 47.21 3.08 -6.50
C ASP A 120 46.31 2.70 -7.71
N VAL A 121 46.74 3.10 -8.91
CA VAL A 121 46.06 2.75 -10.16
C VAL A 121 46.46 1.34 -10.55
N GLN A 122 45.48 0.44 -10.54
CA GLN A 122 45.62 -0.93 -11.02
C GLN A 122 45.19 -1.00 -12.49
N GLY A 123 45.92 -1.76 -13.31
CA GLY A 123 45.59 -1.99 -14.71
C GLY A 123 46.46 -1.22 -15.70
N GLY A 124 46.81 -1.89 -16.80
CA GLY A 124 47.71 -1.33 -17.81
C GLY A 124 48.31 -2.36 -18.74
N VAL A 125 49.25 -1.92 -19.57
CA VAL A 125 50.07 -2.78 -20.44
C VAL A 125 51.53 -2.45 -20.19
N ARG A 126 52.32 -3.45 -19.79
CA ARG A 126 53.79 -3.33 -19.67
C ARG A 126 54.47 -4.16 -20.75
N LEU A 127 55.42 -3.58 -21.46
CA LEU A 127 56.27 -4.31 -22.40
C LEU A 127 57.38 -5.04 -21.62
N LEU A 128 57.62 -6.30 -21.96
CA LEU A 128 58.57 -7.17 -21.24
C LEU A 128 59.92 -7.31 -21.96
N ALA A 129 59.98 -7.05 -23.26
CA ALA A 129 61.21 -7.17 -24.04
C ALA A 129 62.19 -6.03 -23.70
N PRO A 130 63.46 -6.32 -23.36
CA PRO A 130 64.45 -5.28 -23.05
C PRO A 130 64.64 -4.27 -24.19
N GLY A 131 64.46 -2.98 -23.89
CA GLY A 131 64.59 -1.89 -24.86
C GLY A 131 63.38 -1.68 -25.76
N ASP A 132 62.31 -2.45 -25.59
CA ASP A 132 61.04 -2.21 -26.27
C ASP A 132 60.27 -1.08 -25.57
N MET A 133 59.75 -0.16 -26.38
CA MET A 133 58.99 1.00 -25.92
C MET A 133 57.88 1.30 -26.92
N PHE A 134 56.81 1.92 -26.43
CA PHE A 134 55.73 2.44 -27.26
C PHE A 134 56.25 3.64 -28.05
N GLY A 135 56.37 3.49 -29.38
CA GLY A 135 56.92 4.53 -30.24
C GLY A 135 55.91 5.64 -30.55
N ASP A 136 56.36 6.88 -30.74
CA ASP A 136 55.49 7.97 -31.18
C ASP A 136 54.82 7.63 -32.54
N GLY A 137 53.51 7.83 -32.62
CA GLY A 137 52.68 7.42 -33.76
C GLY A 137 52.28 5.95 -33.80
N GLU A 138 52.74 5.10 -32.87
CA GLU A 138 52.31 3.70 -32.75
C GLU A 138 50.82 3.63 -32.37
N THR A 139 50.09 2.70 -32.99
CA THR A 139 48.71 2.38 -32.60
C THR A 139 48.68 1.03 -31.90
N VAL A 140 48.13 1.04 -30.69
CA VAL A 140 47.94 -0.13 -29.84
C VAL A 140 46.45 -0.38 -29.70
N ILE A 141 46.01 -1.60 -30.00
CA ILE A 141 44.59 -1.99 -29.92
C ILE A 141 44.48 -3.10 -28.89
N LEU A 142 43.61 -2.91 -27.90
CA LEU A 142 43.22 -3.95 -26.96
C LEU A 142 41.86 -4.50 -27.34
N THR A 143 41.82 -5.79 -27.65
CA THR A 143 40.58 -6.50 -27.91
C THR A 143 40.20 -7.29 -26.67
N PHE A 144 39.05 -6.95 -26.09
CA PHE A 144 38.58 -7.62 -24.88
C PHE A 144 38.02 -9.00 -25.21
N GLN A 145 38.40 -9.99 -24.41
CA GLN A 145 37.66 -11.24 -24.40
C GLN A 145 36.29 -10.98 -23.76
N PRO A 146 35.23 -11.71 -24.16
CA PRO A 146 33.91 -11.60 -23.54
C PRO A 146 34.05 -11.67 -22.02
N GLN A 147 33.68 -10.59 -21.36
CA GLN A 147 33.69 -10.53 -19.90
C GLN A 147 32.37 -11.15 -19.45
N PHE A 148 32.46 -12.35 -18.91
CA PHE A 148 31.37 -12.92 -18.13
C PHE A 148 31.54 -12.35 -16.73
N SER A 149 30.49 -11.68 -16.24
CA SER A 149 30.47 -11.32 -14.82
C SER A 149 30.73 -12.60 -14.02
N PRO A 150 31.67 -12.61 -13.06
CA PRO A 150 31.93 -13.80 -12.26
C PRO A 150 30.59 -14.28 -11.73
N TYR A 151 30.30 -15.56 -11.96
CA TYR A 151 29.15 -16.25 -11.39
C TYR A 151 29.17 -15.98 -9.89
N ILE A 152 28.38 -15.01 -9.43
CA ILE A 152 27.99 -14.95 -8.03
C ILE A 152 27.13 -16.20 -7.91
N PRO A 153 27.56 -17.23 -7.15
CA PRO A 153 26.68 -18.34 -6.86
C PRO A 153 25.43 -17.71 -6.30
N THR A 154 24.34 -17.83 -7.04
CA THR A 154 23.08 -17.21 -6.67
C THR A 154 22.20 -18.28 -6.07
N PRO A 155 22.44 -18.72 -4.81
CA PRO A 155 21.33 -18.85 -3.89
C PRO A 155 20.64 -17.49 -3.73
N ASP A 156 21.33 -16.36 -3.94
CA ASP A 156 20.86 -15.07 -3.47
C ASP A 156 19.74 -14.41 -4.32
N ALA A 157 19.63 -14.68 -5.62
CA ALA A 157 18.56 -14.09 -6.43
C ALA A 157 17.22 -14.84 -6.28
N ILE A 158 17.24 -16.18 -6.19
CA ILE A 158 16.03 -17.00 -5.96
C ILE A 158 15.64 -16.96 -4.48
N SER A 159 16.62 -16.88 -3.55
CA SER A 159 16.37 -16.80 -2.12
C SER A 159 15.90 -15.43 -1.62
N ARG A 160 15.76 -14.43 -2.50
CA ARG A 160 15.10 -13.16 -2.22
C ARG A 160 13.57 -13.23 -2.35
N PHE A 161 13.04 -14.32 -2.89
CA PHE A 161 11.61 -14.57 -3.00
C PHE A 161 11.10 -15.50 -1.89
N THR A 162 9.80 -15.41 -1.60
CA THR A 162 9.14 -16.23 -0.58
C THR A 162 9.18 -17.72 -0.96
N ASN A 163 9.90 -18.54 -0.19
CA ASN A 163 9.97 -19.99 -0.29
C ASN A 163 8.78 -20.65 0.44
N GLY A 164 7.59 -20.46 -0.13
CA GLY A 164 6.33 -20.98 0.41
C GLY A 164 5.69 -20.09 1.47
N GLU A 165 4.70 -20.65 2.16
CA GLU A 165 3.84 -19.95 3.11
C GLU A 165 4.03 -20.50 4.53
N GLN A 166 3.92 -19.61 5.52
CA GLN A 166 3.80 -19.97 6.93
C GLN A 166 2.51 -19.39 7.47
N ILE A 167 1.61 -20.26 7.91
CA ILE A 167 0.36 -19.85 8.55
C ILE A 167 0.61 -19.68 10.06
N ILE A 168 0.19 -18.54 10.60
CA ILE A 168 0.20 -18.25 12.04
C ILE A 168 -1.25 -18.24 12.54
N THR A 169 -1.61 -19.19 13.40
CA THR A 169 -2.98 -19.39 13.92
C THR A 169 -3.18 -18.91 15.35
N SER A 170 -2.10 -18.61 16.07
CA SER A 170 -2.09 -18.09 17.44
C SER A 170 -0.96 -17.09 17.62
N SER A 171 -1.03 -16.22 18.63
CA SER A 171 0.01 -15.23 18.89
C SER A 171 1.38 -15.89 19.07
N SER A 172 2.38 -15.41 18.34
CA SER A 172 3.71 -16.02 18.27
C SER A 172 4.77 -15.04 17.80
N THR A 173 6.03 -15.36 18.05
CA THR A 173 7.17 -14.66 17.45
C THR A 173 7.55 -15.30 16.11
N ILE A 174 7.86 -14.48 15.11
CA ILE A 174 8.45 -14.97 13.85
C ILE A 174 9.85 -15.48 14.16
N THR A 175 10.11 -16.75 13.84
CA THR A 175 11.39 -17.42 14.12
C THR A 175 12.19 -17.62 12.83
N ALA A 176 13.47 -18.00 12.97
CA ALA A 176 14.36 -18.21 11.83
C ALA A 176 13.82 -19.22 10.80
N GLY A 177 13.07 -20.26 11.22
CA GLY A 177 12.43 -21.22 10.31
C GLY A 177 11.26 -20.66 9.49
N MET A 178 10.84 -19.43 9.78
CA MET A 178 9.80 -18.69 9.07
C MET A 178 10.36 -17.61 8.14
N PHE A 179 11.68 -17.36 8.20
CA PHE A 179 12.31 -16.37 7.35
C PHE A 179 12.17 -16.78 5.89
N ARG A 180 12.08 -15.78 4.99
CA ARG A 180 11.88 -16.00 3.56
C ARG A 180 10.60 -16.78 3.24
N LYS A 181 9.58 -16.77 4.09
CA LYS A 181 8.24 -17.29 3.77
C LYS A 181 7.23 -16.15 3.72
N LEU A 182 6.16 -16.33 2.96
CA LEU A 182 4.98 -15.48 3.08
C LEU A 182 4.29 -15.81 4.40
N ILE A 183 4.19 -14.84 5.30
CA ILE A 183 3.49 -15.01 6.56
C ILE A 183 2.00 -14.77 6.33
N VAL A 184 1.18 -15.77 6.60
CA VAL A 184 -0.28 -15.71 6.48
C VAL A 184 -0.90 -15.74 7.87
N LEU A 185 -1.59 -14.68 8.24
CA LEU A 185 -2.27 -14.58 9.52
C LEU A 185 -3.66 -15.20 9.45
N SER A 186 -3.93 -16.14 10.36
CA SER A 186 -5.17 -16.91 10.45
C SER A 186 -5.56 -17.16 11.91
N GLY A 187 -5.61 -16.11 12.71
CA GLY A 187 -5.82 -16.20 14.15
C GLY A 187 -7.16 -16.87 14.51
N ALA A 188 -7.14 -17.84 15.41
CA ALA A 188 -8.36 -18.51 15.89
C ALA A 188 -9.19 -17.63 16.86
N THR A 189 -8.55 -16.65 17.51
CA THR A 189 -9.14 -15.71 18.46
C THR A 189 -9.34 -14.33 17.83
N SER A 190 -10.17 -13.48 18.45
CA SER A 190 -10.42 -12.10 17.99
C SER A 190 -9.16 -11.23 17.98
N ILE A 191 -8.18 -11.55 18.83
CA ILE A 191 -6.89 -10.88 18.97
C ILE A 191 -5.79 -11.82 18.47
N LEU A 192 -4.88 -11.29 17.64
CA LEU A 192 -3.66 -11.97 17.23
C LEU A 192 -2.47 -11.03 17.39
N THR A 193 -1.38 -11.50 17.98
CA THR A 193 -0.14 -10.73 18.13
C THR A 193 1.01 -11.49 17.48
N VAL A 194 1.67 -10.86 16.51
CA VAL A 194 2.86 -11.39 15.86
C VAL A 194 4.04 -10.53 16.26
N THR A 195 4.98 -11.11 16.98
CA THR A 195 6.20 -10.41 17.36
C THR A 195 7.24 -10.62 16.26
N LEU A 196 7.75 -9.53 15.70
CA LEU A 196 8.85 -9.52 14.75
C LEU A 196 10.13 -10.00 15.44
N PRO A 197 11.06 -10.67 14.74
CA PRO A 197 12.38 -10.94 15.31
C PRO A 197 13.14 -9.61 15.44
N SER A 198 14.32 -9.65 16.09
CA SER A 198 15.22 -8.50 15.97
C SER A 198 15.62 -8.30 14.50
N ALA A 199 15.59 -7.07 14.02
CA ALA A 199 15.96 -6.73 12.65
C ALA A 199 17.39 -7.15 12.32
N ALA A 200 18.32 -7.04 13.27
CA ALA A 200 19.70 -7.50 13.13
C ALA A 200 19.83 -9.04 13.02
N ALA A 201 18.83 -9.78 13.52
CA ALA A 201 18.78 -11.24 13.39
C ALA A 201 18.06 -11.71 12.12
N TYR A 202 17.36 -10.80 11.41
CA TYR A 202 16.70 -11.12 10.15
C TYR A 202 17.69 -10.96 8.98
N PRO A 203 17.65 -11.82 7.95
CA PRO A 203 18.59 -11.73 6.83
C PRO A 203 18.51 -10.37 6.13
N GLU A 204 19.67 -9.76 5.91
CA GLU A 204 19.76 -8.52 5.14
C GLU A 204 19.24 -8.70 3.71
N ASN A 205 18.72 -7.61 3.13
CA ASN A 205 18.20 -7.57 1.76
C ASN A 205 17.05 -8.56 1.47
N VAL A 206 16.40 -9.09 2.51
CA VAL A 206 15.21 -9.94 2.39
C VAL A 206 14.00 -9.19 2.91
N ALA A 207 12.95 -9.08 2.10
CA ALA A 207 11.69 -8.54 2.53
C ALA A 207 10.88 -9.56 3.36
N LEU A 208 10.21 -9.09 4.40
CA LEU A 208 9.24 -9.86 5.18
C LEU A 208 7.83 -9.48 4.71
N PHE A 209 7.14 -10.40 4.06
CA PHE A 209 5.77 -10.23 3.62
C PHE A 209 4.80 -10.86 4.61
N ILE A 210 3.79 -10.09 5.01
CA ILE A 210 2.73 -10.52 5.91
C ILE A 210 1.38 -10.19 5.28
N ILE A 211 0.47 -11.15 5.22
CA ILE A 211 -0.91 -10.96 4.77
C ILE A 211 -1.89 -11.45 5.82
N SER A 212 -3.00 -10.74 5.97
CA SER A 212 -4.02 -11.03 6.98
C SER A 212 -5.34 -11.42 6.33
N ASN A 213 -5.41 -12.55 5.63
CA ASN A 213 -6.56 -12.85 4.74
C ASN A 213 -7.46 -14.01 5.22
N SER A 214 -7.32 -14.47 6.46
CA SER A 214 -8.09 -15.64 6.94
C SER A 214 -8.31 -15.60 8.46
N GLY A 215 -9.03 -16.58 9.01
CA GLY A 215 -9.23 -16.72 10.46
C GLY A 215 -10.32 -15.83 11.07
N SER A 216 -10.39 -15.87 12.39
CA SER A 216 -11.39 -15.22 13.25
C SER A 216 -10.88 -13.92 13.89
N HIS A 217 -9.59 -13.62 13.79
CA HIS A 217 -9.03 -12.37 14.33
C HIS A 217 -9.66 -11.15 13.67
N ARG A 218 -9.99 -10.13 14.47
CA ARG A 218 -10.50 -8.86 13.96
C ARG A 218 -9.34 -7.98 13.50
N GLN A 219 -8.30 -7.93 14.31
CA GLN A 219 -7.05 -7.23 14.04
C GLN A 219 -5.86 -8.04 14.54
N ALA A 220 -4.76 -7.95 13.80
CA ALA A 220 -3.46 -8.48 14.18
C ALA A 220 -2.52 -7.34 14.57
N SER A 221 -1.81 -7.49 15.68
CA SER A 221 -0.77 -6.56 16.14
C SER A 221 0.59 -7.09 15.70
N ILE A 222 1.31 -6.34 14.88
CA ILE A 222 2.69 -6.60 14.50
C ILE A 222 3.59 -5.80 15.42
N VAL A 223 4.25 -6.48 16.35
CA VAL A 223 4.98 -5.86 17.46
C VAL A 223 6.47 -6.08 17.27
N ARG A 224 7.27 -5.04 17.47
CA ARG A 224 8.74 -5.16 17.48
C ARG A 224 9.25 -6.06 18.62
N THR A 225 10.46 -6.59 18.48
CA THR A 225 11.19 -7.17 19.61
C THR A 225 12.15 -6.15 20.20
N GLY A 226 12.28 -6.12 21.54
CA GLY A 226 13.32 -5.37 22.22
C GLY A 226 13.28 -3.86 21.93
N SER A 227 14.45 -3.31 21.58
CA SER A 227 14.65 -1.88 21.34
C SER A 227 14.46 -1.44 19.88
N ASP A 228 14.20 -2.37 18.96
CA ASP A 228 14.03 -2.07 17.53
C ASP A 228 12.93 -1.03 17.28
N ILE A 229 12.81 -0.41 16.12
CA ILE A 229 11.64 0.42 15.78
C ILE A 229 10.92 -0.12 14.55
N ILE A 230 9.68 0.29 14.32
CA ILE A 230 9.02 0.13 13.03
C ILE A 230 8.83 1.54 12.46
N SER A 231 9.59 1.89 11.44
CA SER A 231 9.50 3.18 10.76
C SER A 231 8.42 3.13 9.68
N TYR A 232 7.40 3.97 9.83
CA TYR A 232 6.23 4.06 8.96
C TYR A 232 5.73 5.50 8.87
N ASP A 233 5.54 6.01 7.65
CA ASP A 233 5.00 7.35 7.39
C ASP A 233 5.74 8.48 8.14
N GLY A 234 7.08 8.37 8.20
CA GLY A 234 7.93 9.34 8.91
C GLY A 234 7.86 9.26 10.43
N GLN A 235 7.19 8.26 11.00
CA GLN A 235 7.10 8.02 12.44
C GLN A 235 7.71 6.67 12.83
N ASP A 236 8.28 6.64 14.03
CA ASP A 236 8.76 5.41 14.63
C ASP A 236 7.73 4.89 15.63
N ILE A 237 7.18 3.71 15.35
CA ILE A 237 6.13 3.08 16.13
C ILE A 237 6.60 1.74 16.68
N SER A 238 6.02 1.33 17.82
CA SER A 238 6.31 0.04 18.45
C SER A 238 5.39 -1.09 17.96
N THR A 239 4.21 -0.74 17.46
CA THR A 239 3.19 -1.70 17.03
C THR A 239 2.48 -1.17 15.80
N LEU A 240 2.36 -2.02 14.79
CA LEU A 240 1.53 -1.78 13.62
C LEU A 240 0.28 -2.68 13.68
N TYR A 241 -0.89 -2.18 13.34
CA TYR A 241 -2.14 -2.95 13.38
C TYR A 241 -2.63 -3.29 11.97
N MET A 242 -2.85 -4.58 11.70
CA MET A 242 -3.38 -5.08 10.44
C MET A 242 -4.81 -5.57 10.64
N GLY A 243 -5.76 -5.09 9.84
CA GLY A 243 -7.10 -5.66 9.74
C GLY A 243 -7.11 -6.95 8.92
N LYS A 244 -8.30 -7.50 8.68
CA LYS A 244 -8.51 -8.53 7.65
C LYS A 244 -8.25 -7.93 6.26
N ASN A 245 -7.72 -8.72 5.35
CA ASN A 245 -7.33 -8.40 3.97
C ASN A 245 -6.21 -7.35 3.82
N ASP A 246 -5.57 -6.93 4.92
CA ASP A 246 -4.40 -6.05 4.87
C ASP A 246 -3.13 -6.82 4.47
N GLN A 247 -2.19 -6.11 3.83
CA GLN A 247 -0.90 -6.66 3.39
C GLN A 247 0.25 -5.72 3.78
N LEU A 248 1.32 -6.29 4.33
CA LEU A 248 2.47 -5.58 4.84
C LEU A 248 3.77 -6.16 4.24
N CYS A 249 4.69 -5.28 3.86
CA CYS A 249 6.05 -5.59 3.47
C CYS A 249 7.02 -4.78 4.32
N LEU A 250 7.90 -5.48 5.04
CA LEU A 250 8.93 -4.90 5.89
C LEU A 250 10.31 -5.24 5.34
N ILE A 251 11.27 -4.32 5.50
CA ILE A 251 12.69 -4.56 5.22
C ILE A 251 13.47 -4.26 6.51
N PRO A 252 14.39 -5.13 6.94
CA PRO A 252 15.24 -4.83 8.09
C PRO A 252 16.16 -3.64 7.77
N MET A 253 16.42 -2.80 8.77
CA MET A 253 17.36 -1.69 8.75
C MET A 253 18.13 -1.65 10.07
N GLU A 254 19.20 -0.85 10.12
CA GLU A 254 19.87 -0.58 11.38
C GLU A 254 18.88 0.00 12.41
N GLY A 255 18.80 -0.63 13.57
CA GLY A 255 17.90 -0.22 14.65
C GLY A 255 16.43 -0.61 14.47
N GLY A 256 16.02 -1.32 13.42
CA GLY A 256 14.65 -1.83 13.32
C GLY A 256 14.14 -2.20 11.94
N TRP A 257 12.88 -1.90 11.67
CA TRP A 257 12.14 -2.31 10.49
C TRP A 257 11.64 -1.09 9.74
N ARG A 258 11.80 -1.07 8.42
CA ARG A 258 11.16 -0.08 7.55
C ARG A 258 9.96 -0.69 6.86
N VAL A 259 8.81 -0.02 6.92
CA VAL A 259 7.63 -0.39 6.12
C VAL A 259 7.84 0.07 4.67
N GLN A 260 7.99 -0.89 3.75
CA GLN A 260 8.16 -0.61 2.32
C GLN A 260 6.81 -0.50 1.61
N MET A 261 5.86 -1.34 2.00
CA MET A 261 4.49 -1.33 1.47
C MET A 261 3.56 -1.70 2.60
N PHE A 262 2.49 -0.92 2.76
CA PHE A 262 1.39 -1.29 3.63
C PHE A 262 0.08 -1.01 2.93
N LYS A 263 -0.49 -2.04 2.31
CA LYS A 263 -1.81 -1.96 1.71
C LYS A 263 -2.83 -2.15 2.82
N THR A 264 -3.43 -1.05 3.22
CA THR A 264 -4.43 -1.03 4.27
C THR A 264 -5.42 0.10 4.04
N GLU A 265 -6.63 -0.05 4.57
CA GLU A 265 -7.68 0.96 4.49
C GLU A 265 -7.55 1.98 5.65
N TRP A 266 -6.34 2.46 5.96
CA TRP A 266 -6.09 3.30 7.16
C TRP A 266 -6.74 4.66 7.11
N ASN A 267 -6.80 5.22 5.92
CA ASN A 267 -7.53 6.43 5.62
C ASN A 267 -9.06 6.29 5.77
N ARG A 268 -9.59 5.06 5.90
CA ARG A 268 -11.05 4.82 6.00
C ARG A 268 -11.54 4.46 7.40
N ILE A 269 -10.70 4.53 8.43
CA ILE A 269 -11.19 4.34 9.80
C ILE A 269 -12.17 5.48 10.12
N GLY A 270 -13.37 5.12 10.58
CA GLY A 270 -14.43 6.09 10.91
C GLY A 270 -15.31 6.51 9.74
N THR A 271 -15.09 5.99 8.52
CA THR A 271 -16.01 6.21 7.41
C THR A 271 -17.29 5.38 7.58
N ILE A 272 -18.42 5.90 7.12
CA ILE A 272 -19.69 5.19 7.13
C ILE A 272 -19.92 4.60 5.74
N ASP A 273 -19.98 3.26 5.67
CA ASP A 273 -20.35 2.53 4.45
C ASP A 273 -21.79 2.03 4.56
N PHE A 274 -22.55 2.12 3.47
CA PHE A 274 -23.91 1.57 3.37
C PHE A 274 -23.90 0.21 2.66
N GLY A 275 -24.53 -0.78 3.26
CA GLY A 275 -24.64 -2.11 2.70
C GLY A 275 -25.55 -3.01 3.50
N TYR A 276 -25.90 -4.17 2.93
CA TYR A 276 -26.77 -5.16 3.58
C TYR A 276 -26.01 -6.09 4.52
N LEU A 277 -24.68 -6.21 4.36
CA LEU A 277 -23.81 -7.07 5.17
C LEU A 277 -22.53 -6.31 5.50
N ALA A 278 -22.01 -6.53 6.71
CA ALA A 278 -20.68 -6.03 7.09
C ALA A 278 -19.60 -6.85 6.37
N GLY A 279 -18.77 -6.17 5.60
CA GLY A 279 -17.55 -6.71 5.03
C GLY A 279 -16.42 -6.83 6.06
N PRO A 280 -15.24 -7.30 5.61
CA PRO A 280 -14.03 -7.32 6.42
C PRO A 280 -13.72 -5.92 6.98
N ASN A 281 -13.24 -5.86 8.23
CA ASN A 281 -12.92 -4.61 8.95
C ASN A 281 -14.09 -3.63 9.16
N GLN A 282 -15.34 -4.04 8.89
CA GLN A 282 -16.50 -3.21 9.14
C GLN A 282 -17.21 -3.61 10.43
N PHE A 283 -17.87 -2.64 11.04
CA PHE A 283 -18.71 -2.82 12.22
C PHE A 283 -20.12 -2.32 11.90
N VAL A 284 -21.14 -3.07 12.35
CA VAL A 284 -22.54 -2.66 12.16
C VAL A 284 -22.88 -1.62 13.23
N ALA A 285 -23.12 -0.38 12.83
CA ALA A 285 -23.41 0.76 13.70
C ALA A 285 -24.82 0.72 14.33
N THR A 286 -25.20 -0.40 14.95
CA THR A 286 -26.53 -0.62 15.54
C THR A 286 -26.48 -1.13 16.97
N THR A 287 -25.29 -1.52 17.46
CA THR A 287 -25.15 -2.14 18.78
C THR A 287 -24.85 -1.09 19.84
N ASP A 288 -25.53 -1.19 20.98
CA ASP A 288 -25.16 -0.45 22.19
C ASP A 288 -24.13 -1.18 23.06
N VAL A 289 -23.50 -2.23 22.52
CA VAL A 289 -22.57 -3.07 23.25
C VAL A 289 -21.18 -2.41 23.21
N PRO A 290 -20.59 -2.09 24.37
CA PRO A 290 -19.23 -1.58 24.42
C PRO A 290 -18.24 -2.58 23.81
N GLN A 291 -17.30 -2.06 23.02
CA GLN A 291 -16.28 -2.84 22.34
C GLN A 291 -14.95 -2.73 23.08
N LEU A 292 -14.18 -3.81 23.07
CA LEU A 292 -12.88 -3.86 23.75
C LEU A 292 -11.81 -3.12 22.92
N ARG A 293 -11.06 -2.24 23.58
CA ARG A 293 -9.92 -1.53 22.98
C ARG A 293 -8.85 -2.49 22.47
N SER A 294 -8.67 -3.63 23.15
CA SER A 294 -7.72 -4.67 22.76
C SER A 294 -8.13 -5.48 21.52
N GLU A 295 -9.42 -5.53 21.18
CA GLU A 295 -9.91 -6.18 19.94
C GLU A 295 -9.91 -5.23 18.73
N TRP A 296 -9.98 -3.92 19.00
CA TRP A 296 -10.02 -2.87 17.97
C TRP A 296 -8.99 -1.76 18.25
N PRO A 297 -7.70 -2.09 18.46
CA PRO A 297 -6.69 -1.11 18.86
C PRO A 297 -6.52 0.03 17.85
N ARG A 298 -6.68 -0.26 16.54
CA ARG A 298 -6.63 0.76 15.49
C ARG A 298 -7.80 1.75 15.54
N VAL A 299 -9.00 1.27 15.88
CA VAL A 299 -10.16 2.15 16.06
C VAL A 299 -9.96 3.01 17.31
N TRP A 300 -9.39 2.43 18.36
CA TRP A 300 -9.07 3.19 19.57
C TRP A 300 -8.03 4.29 19.32
N ASP A 301 -6.95 4.01 18.58
CA ASP A 301 -5.98 5.03 18.16
C ASP A 301 -6.65 6.17 17.36
N PHE A 302 -7.56 5.81 16.44
CA PHE A 302 -8.38 6.80 15.74
C PHE A 302 -9.24 7.64 16.70
N ILE A 303 -9.94 7.03 17.66
CA ILE A 303 -10.76 7.74 18.65
C ILE A 303 -9.90 8.71 19.46
N GLN A 304 -8.69 8.33 19.85
CA GLN A 304 -7.78 9.21 20.59
C GLN A 304 -7.37 10.43 19.76
N LYS A 305 -7.04 10.22 18.47
CA LYS A 305 -6.75 11.31 17.53
C LYS A 305 -7.96 12.20 17.29
N LEU A 306 -9.15 11.59 17.14
CA LEU A 306 -10.42 12.31 16.99
C LEU A 306 -10.75 13.14 18.23
N GLN A 307 -10.50 12.62 19.44
CA GLN A 307 -10.74 13.36 20.68
C GLN A 307 -9.86 14.61 20.77
N VAL A 308 -8.63 14.58 20.25
CA VAL A 308 -7.75 15.76 20.18
C VAL A 308 -8.25 16.74 19.12
N ALA A 309 -8.59 16.25 17.93
CA ALA A 309 -8.99 17.10 16.80
C ALA A 309 -10.41 17.68 16.94
N GLN A 310 -11.33 16.92 17.53
CA GLN A 310 -12.76 17.21 17.68
C GLN A 310 -13.26 16.71 19.04
N PRO A 311 -12.91 17.37 20.16
CA PRO A 311 -13.21 16.87 21.50
C PRO A 311 -14.69 16.57 21.77
N ALA A 312 -15.59 17.33 21.16
CA ALA A 312 -17.03 17.15 21.35
C ALA A 312 -17.60 15.93 20.60
N ALA A 313 -16.86 15.33 19.66
CA ALA A 313 -17.26 14.11 18.94
C ALA A 313 -17.01 12.83 19.76
N VAL A 314 -16.22 12.92 20.84
CA VAL A 314 -15.85 11.80 21.73
C VAL A 314 -16.24 12.15 23.16
N VAL A 315 -17.21 11.44 23.71
CA VAL A 315 -17.84 11.81 24.99
C VAL A 315 -17.79 10.71 26.04
N SER A 316 -18.08 11.08 27.30
CA SER A 316 -18.26 10.13 28.39
C SER A 316 -19.38 9.13 28.07
N ASN A 317 -19.37 7.94 28.68
CA ASN A 317 -20.43 6.97 28.47
C ASN A 317 -21.82 7.47 28.90
N ALA A 318 -21.90 8.29 29.96
CA ALA A 318 -23.16 8.90 30.39
C ALA A 318 -23.73 9.84 29.32
N THR A 319 -22.88 10.68 28.72
CA THR A 319 -23.27 11.56 27.61
C THR A 319 -23.62 10.77 26.35
N TRP A 320 -22.86 9.71 26.06
CA TRP A 320 -23.09 8.85 24.90
C TRP A 320 -24.46 8.17 24.95
N LEU A 321 -24.92 7.73 26.12
CA LEU A 321 -26.25 7.14 26.29
C LEU A 321 -27.39 8.11 25.91
N LEU A 322 -27.17 9.42 26.10
CA LEU A 322 -28.11 10.47 25.72
C LEU A 322 -27.97 10.86 24.24
N ASN A 323 -26.78 10.76 23.66
CA ASN A 323 -26.52 11.01 22.25
C ASN A 323 -25.61 9.94 21.64
N LYS A 324 -26.24 8.83 21.22
CA LYS A 324 -25.54 7.68 20.64
C LYS A 324 -24.96 7.94 19.24
N GLY A 325 -25.12 9.13 18.67
CA GLY A 325 -24.49 9.47 17.38
C GLY A 325 -23.00 9.79 17.52
N LEU A 326 -22.53 10.03 18.74
CA LEU A 326 -21.15 10.36 19.09
C LEU A 326 -20.35 9.08 19.39
N TRP A 327 -19.02 9.20 19.45
CA TRP A 327 -18.16 8.15 19.99
C TRP A 327 -18.18 8.17 21.52
N GLY A 328 -18.28 6.99 22.15
CA GLY A 328 -18.26 6.88 23.61
C GLY A 328 -16.93 6.37 24.14
N LEU A 329 -16.42 6.94 25.23
CA LEU A 329 -15.19 6.49 25.91
C LEU A 329 -15.37 5.14 26.66
N GLY A 330 -16.57 4.56 26.63
CA GLY A 330 -16.89 3.31 27.33
C GLY A 330 -16.68 3.44 28.83
N ASN A 331 -16.07 2.43 29.46
CA ASN A 331 -15.76 2.45 30.89
C ASN A 331 -14.53 3.31 31.26
N GLY A 332 -13.95 4.06 30.31
CA GLY A 332 -12.78 4.90 30.51
C GLY A 332 -11.43 4.16 30.46
N SER A 333 -11.40 2.83 30.57
CA SER A 333 -10.16 2.05 30.65
C SER A 333 -9.98 1.00 29.55
N THR A 334 -10.93 0.09 29.39
CA THR A 334 -10.80 -1.10 28.53
C THR A 334 -11.77 -1.14 27.37
N THR A 335 -12.83 -0.34 27.40
CA THR A 335 -13.86 -0.31 26.36
C THR A 335 -14.04 1.06 25.70
N PHE A 336 -14.75 1.07 24.58
CA PHE A 336 -15.29 2.26 23.91
C PHE A 336 -16.64 1.90 23.26
N ASN A 337 -17.42 2.88 22.81
CA ASN A 337 -18.67 2.65 22.09
C ASN A 337 -18.60 3.25 20.69
N PHE A 338 -19.03 2.48 19.70
CA PHE A 338 -19.31 3.00 18.37
C PHE A 338 -20.55 3.91 18.38
N PRO A 339 -20.66 4.86 17.44
CA PRO A 339 -21.93 5.49 17.14
C PRO A 339 -23.01 4.45 16.79
N ASN A 340 -24.20 4.63 17.34
CA ASN A 340 -25.40 3.91 16.96
C ASN A 340 -26.22 4.78 16.00
N LEU A 341 -26.29 4.33 14.75
CA LEU A 341 -26.96 4.99 13.63
C LEU A 341 -28.31 4.32 13.28
N SER A 342 -28.77 3.33 14.05
CA SER A 342 -30.02 2.63 13.78
C SER A 342 -31.21 3.59 13.80
N GLY A 343 -32.03 3.57 12.73
CA GLY A 343 -33.22 4.42 12.60
C GLY A 343 -32.91 5.91 12.37
N ARG A 344 -31.70 6.24 11.94
CA ARG A 344 -31.24 7.61 11.71
C ARG A 344 -30.78 7.79 10.26
N GLY A 345 -31.22 8.87 9.62
CA GLY A 345 -30.66 9.42 8.40
C GLY A 345 -29.33 10.13 8.66
N LEU A 346 -28.48 10.22 7.64
CA LEU A 346 -27.28 11.03 7.69
C LEU A 346 -27.57 12.42 7.12
N ARG A 347 -27.00 13.44 7.77
CA ARG A 347 -26.98 14.82 7.27
C ARG A 347 -25.53 15.28 7.26
N TYR A 348 -25.06 15.79 6.13
CA TYR A 348 -23.72 16.35 6.06
C TYR A 348 -23.65 17.61 6.91
N LEU A 349 -22.55 17.78 7.64
CA LEU A 349 -22.31 19.03 8.36
C LEU A 349 -22.11 20.16 7.36
N ASP A 350 -22.58 21.35 7.72
CA ASP A 350 -22.38 22.58 6.97
C ASP A 350 -21.49 23.52 7.78
N PRO A 351 -20.15 23.39 7.71
CA PRO A 351 -19.23 24.20 8.51
C PRO A 351 -19.45 25.71 8.37
N SER A 352 -20.02 26.18 7.26
CA SER A 352 -20.33 27.59 7.05
C SER A 352 -21.46 28.10 7.95
N GLY A 353 -22.37 27.20 8.36
CA GLY A 353 -23.58 27.55 9.08
C GLY A 353 -24.58 28.38 8.27
N THR A 354 -24.43 28.44 6.94
CA THR A 354 -25.26 29.30 6.06
C THR A 354 -26.34 28.52 5.32
N ILE A 355 -26.25 27.19 5.29
CA ILE A 355 -27.19 26.27 4.65
C ILE A 355 -28.00 25.52 5.72
N ASP A 356 -27.39 25.20 6.87
CA ASP A 356 -27.99 24.49 8.00
C ASP A 356 -28.15 25.39 9.25
N GLU A 357 -28.78 26.55 9.06
CA GLU A 357 -29.01 27.54 10.13
C GLU A 357 -29.83 26.94 11.30
N ASP A 358 -30.77 26.03 11.00
CA ASP A 358 -31.65 25.40 12.00
C ASP A 358 -30.87 24.53 13.01
N ARG A 359 -29.78 23.89 12.57
CA ARG A 359 -28.91 23.11 13.45
C ARG A 359 -28.03 24.00 14.33
N PHE A 360 -27.59 25.13 13.79
CA PHE A 360 -26.81 26.11 14.53
C PHE A 360 -27.64 26.71 15.67
N ASP A 361 -28.86 27.16 15.37
CA ASP A 361 -29.79 27.76 16.34
C ASP A 361 -30.22 26.81 17.46
N ALA A 362 -30.29 25.50 17.16
CA ALA A 362 -30.60 24.47 18.16
C ALA A 362 -29.44 24.21 19.16
N GLY A 363 -28.31 24.93 19.03
CA GLY A 363 -27.12 24.70 19.86
C GLY A 363 -26.44 23.35 19.58
N GLN A 364 -26.83 22.68 18.49
CA GLN A 364 -26.32 21.35 18.14
C GLN A 364 -25.07 21.40 17.26
N GLY A 365 -24.73 22.60 16.78
CA GLY A 365 -23.49 22.95 16.09
C GLY A 365 -23.16 22.08 14.89
N ASN A 366 -22.10 22.46 14.17
CA ASN A 366 -21.47 21.63 13.15
C ASN A 366 -20.62 20.53 13.78
N LEU A 367 -21.22 19.75 14.67
CA LEU A 367 -20.54 18.73 15.45
C LEU A 367 -20.76 17.35 14.81
N PRO A 368 -19.68 16.64 14.42
CA PRO A 368 -19.79 15.25 13.96
C PRO A 368 -20.48 14.38 15.01
N GLY A 369 -21.46 13.59 14.55
CA GLY A 369 -22.26 12.73 15.42
C GLY A 369 -23.36 13.44 16.22
N SER A 370 -23.52 14.76 16.11
CA SER A 370 -24.66 15.43 16.76
C SER A 370 -25.99 15.03 16.12
N PHE A 371 -27.01 14.93 16.97
CA PHE A 371 -28.35 14.45 16.64
C PHE A 371 -29.29 15.62 16.46
N GLN A 372 -30.08 15.62 15.39
CA GLN A 372 -31.22 16.52 15.24
C GLN A 372 -32.53 15.74 15.36
N GLY A 373 -33.46 16.28 16.18
CA GLY A 373 -34.80 15.74 16.31
C GLY A 373 -35.59 15.83 15.01
N PHE A 374 -36.76 15.19 14.99
CA PHE A 374 -37.69 15.33 13.88
C PHE A 374 -38.17 16.78 13.79
N ALA A 375 -37.99 17.40 12.62
CA ALA A 375 -38.48 18.73 12.33
C ALA A 375 -39.14 18.75 10.94
N THR A 376 -40.33 19.36 10.88
CA THR A 376 -40.99 19.73 9.63
C THR A 376 -40.94 21.23 9.51
N GLN A 377 -40.58 21.75 8.34
CA GLN A 377 -40.76 23.19 8.09
C GLN A 377 -42.24 23.54 8.24
N SER A 378 -42.48 24.72 8.82
CA SER A 378 -43.81 25.31 8.85
C SER A 378 -44.31 25.43 7.42
N HIS A 379 -45.49 24.87 7.15
CA HIS A 379 -46.13 24.93 5.85
C HIS A 379 -47.63 25.21 6.03
N ASN A 380 -48.24 25.78 5.00
CA ASN A 380 -49.68 26.03 4.95
C ASN A 380 -50.28 25.27 3.76
N HIS A 381 -51.56 24.90 3.86
CA HIS A 381 -52.32 24.39 2.73
C HIS A 381 -53.02 25.57 2.05
N LEU A 382 -52.69 25.83 0.79
CA LEU A 382 -53.07 27.02 0.02
C LEU A 382 -54.56 27.14 -0.31
N THR A 383 -55.37 26.12 -0.05
CA THR A 383 -56.76 26.10 -0.54
C THR A 383 -57.78 26.77 0.39
N ASP A 384 -57.51 26.93 1.69
CA ASP A 384 -58.35 27.75 2.58
C ASP A 384 -57.58 28.13 3.87
N ASN A 385 -57.57 29.42 4.21
CA ASN A 385 -56.95 29.92 5.44
C ASN A 385 -57.61 29.36 6.71
N LYS A 386 -58.84 28.84 6.59
CA LYS A 386 -59.60 28.19 7.66
C LYS A 386 -59.07 26.80 8.01
N PHE A 387 -58.57 26.02 7.03
CA PHE A 387 -57.95 24.71 7.31
C PHE A 387 -56.72 24.82 8.22
N ASN A 388 -55.89 25.82 7.95
CA ASN A 388 -54.61 26.00 8.64
C ASN A 388 -54.75 26.50 10.10
N ARG A 389 -55.91 27.09 10.44
CA ARG A 389 -56.13 27.70 11.76
C ARG A 389 -56.65 26.74 12.83
N ALA A 390 -57.17 25.57 12.44
CA ALA A 390 -57.71 24.60 13.39
C ALA A 390 -57.04 23.21 13.31
N GLY A 391 -56.34 22.89 12.22
CA GLY A 391 -56.01 21.49 11.89
C GLY A 391 -57.27 20.68 11.54
N ALA A 392 -58.29 21.37 11.02
CA ALA A 392 -59.58 20.79 10.65
C ALA A 392 -59.44 19.94 9.38
N ARG A 393 -60.21 18.86 9.25
CA ARG A 393 -60.25 18.06 8.01
C ARG A 393 -61.02 18.82 6.94
N ALA A 394 -60.75 18.49 5.68
CA ALA A 394 -61.47 19.01 4.50
C ALA A 394 -62.99 19.12 4.70
N ALA A 395 -63.59 18.07 5.29
CA ALA A 395 -65.02 17.95 5.53
C ALA A 395 -65.59 18.83 6.68
N ASP A 396 -64.73 19.41 7.52
CA ASP A 396 -65.15 20.18 8.69
C ASP A 396 -65.30 21.69 8.40
N VAL A 397 -64.75 22.16 7.26
CA VAL A 397 -64.61 23.60 6.95
C VAL A 397 -65.68 24.10 5.97
N ASP A 398 -66.29 23.23 5.17
CA ASP A 398 -67.29 23.62 4.17
C ASP A 398 -68.69 23.85 4.76
N GLY A 399 -68.85 23.73 6.08
CA GLY A 399 -70.13 23.90 6.76
C GLY A 399 -71.19 22.86 6.38
N THR A 400 -70.82 21.82 5.62
CA THR A 400 -71.69 20.68 5.30
C THR A 400 -71.52 19.53 6.27
N GLY A 401 -70.46 19.56 7.10
CA GLY A 401 -70.31 18.80 8.33
C GLY A 401 -71.53 19.03 9.22
N THR A 402 -72.44 18.06 9.18
CA THR A 402 -73.74 18.12 9.83
C THR A 402 -73.52 18.27 11.33
N PRO A 403 -74.16 19.23 12.05
CA PRO A 403 -74.06 19.37 13.50
C PRO A 403 -74.61 18.17 14.32
N GLY A 404 -74.75 16.99 13.71
CA GLY A 404 -75.50 15.85 14.25
C GLY A 404 -74.69 14.57 14.51
N SER A 405 -73.50 14.41 13.94
CA SER A 405 -72.65 13.24 14.24
C SER A 405 -71.56 13.66 15.23
N VAL A 406 -71.92 13.70 16.51
CA VAL A 406 -70.93 13.63 17.58
C VAL A 406 -70.25 12.28 17.43
N ASP A 407 -68.94 12.23 17.15
CA ASP A 407 -68.19 11.01 17.39
C ASP A 407 -68.36 10.66 18.88
N ASN A 408 -69.10 9.58 19.17
CA ASN A 408 -69.35 9.15 20.55
C ASN A 408 -68.06 8.70 21.26
N THR A 409 -66.98 8.51 20.50
CA THR A 409 -65.69 8.07 21.00
C THR A 409 -64.86 9.24 21.55
N ASN A 410 -65.07 10.49 21.08
CA ASN A 410 -64.29 11.63 21.57
C ASN A 410 -65.02 13.00 21.49
N PRO A 411 -66.16 13.16 22.19
CA PRO A 411 -67.07 14.31 22.04
C PRO A 411 -66.50 15.67 22.48
N ASN A 412 -65.40 15.66 23.24
CA ASN A 412 -64.82 16.88 23.81
C ASN A 412 -63.60 17.39 23.03
N SER A 413 -63.08 16.61 22.08
CA SER A 413 -61.90 16.96 21.27
C SER A 413 -62.23 17.34 19.84
N GLU A 414 -63.44 17.04 19.38
CA GLU A 414 -63.93 17.45 18.06
C GLU A 414 -64.38 18.91 18.14
N TYR A 415 -63.43 19.82 17.86
CA TYR A 415 -63.72 21.25 17.82
C TYR A 415 -64.84 21.51 16.81
N ARG A 416 -65.87 22.24 17.24
CA ARG A 416 -66.99 22.70 16.42
C ARG A 416 -66.52 23.76 15.40
N VAL A 417 -65.73 23.36 14.41
CA VAL A 417 -65.21 24.23 13.35
C VAL A 417 -66.36 24.89 12.57
N GLY A 418 -67.51 24.20 12.44
CA GLY A 418 -68.71 24.71 11.78
C GLY A 418 -69.38 25.94 12.43
N TYR A 419 -69.03 26.32 13.67
CA TYR A 419 -69.58 27.50 14.36
C TYR A 419 -68.60 28.68 14.47
N MET A 420 -67.47 28.66 13.76
CA MET A 420 -66.48 29.73 13.83
C MET A 420 -66.90 31.03 13.11
N SER A 421 -67.97 30.98 12.33
CA SER A 421 -68.56 32.15 11.66
C SER A 421 -70.10 32.07 11.71
N GLY A 422 -70.74 33.08 12.30
CA GLY A 422 -72.19 33.19 12.43
C GLY A 422 -72.67 34.64 12.51
N PRO A 423 -73.99 34.90 12.46
CA PRO A 423 -74.52 36.27 12.55
C PRO A 423 -74.11 36.93 13.87
N GLY A 424 -73.21 37.93 13.80
CA GLY A 424 -72.74 38.69 14.96
C GLY A 424 -71.42 38.21 15.58
N TYR A 425 -70.78 37.17 15.05
CA TYR A 425 -69.45 36.76 15.51
C TYR A 425 -68.62 36.08 14.41
N ASP A 426 -67.37 36.50 14.30
CA ASP A 426 -66.35 35.82 13.49
C ASP A 426 -65.16 35.52 14.41
N TRP A 427 -64.96 34.24 14.71
CA TRP A 427 -63.89 33.77 15.58
C TRP A 427 -62.66 33.41 14.77
N TRP A 428 -62.76 33.33 13.42
CA TRP A 428 -61.62 33.03 12.56
C TRP A 428 -60.45 34.00 12.78
N PRO A 429 -60.64 35.33 12.92
CA PRO A 429 -59.56 36.27 13.25
C PRO A 429 -58.79 35.93 14.53
N ASN A 430 -59.44 35.28 15.50
CA ASN A 430 -58.87 34.94 16.81
C ASN A 430 -58.22 33.56 16.85
N THR A 431 -58.36 32.76 15.80
CA THR A 431 -57.74 31.43 15.72
C THR A 431 -56.29 31.52 15.27
N ILE A 432 -55.42 30.81 16.00
CA ILE A 432 -53.98 30.80 15.75
C ILE A 432 -53.68 29.75 14.69
N ILE A 433 -52.99 30.15 13.61
CA ILE A 433 -52.46 29.20 12.62
C ILE A 433 -51.54 28.23 13.34
N LYS A 434 -51.83 26.92 13.28
CA LYS A 434 -50.89 25.93 13.78
C LYS A 434 -49.65 25.99 12.88
N PRO A 435 -48.46 26.27 13.40
CA PRO A 435 -47.25 26.37 12.57
C PRO A 435 -46.74 25.00 12.09
N PHE A 436 -47.40 23.91 12.48
CA PHE A 436 -46.93 22.54 12.27
C PHE A 436 -48.11 21.59 12.03
N GLY A 437 -47.92 20.64 11.11
CA GLY A 437 -48.81 19.49 10.92
C GLY A 437 -48.90 18.64 12.19
N SER A 438 -49.95 17.83 12.32
CA SER A 438 -50.19 17.00 13.51
C SER A 438 -48.96 16.16 13.88
N SER A 439 -48.82 15.81 15.17
CA SER A 439 -47.68 15.11 15.81
C SER A 439 -47.29 13.72 15.25
N PHE A 440 -47.80 13.33 14.08
CA PHE A 440 -47.61 12.02 13.45
C PHE A 440 -46.82 12.07 12.13
N GLU A 441 -46.44 13.25 11.63
CA GLU A 441 -45.52 13.34 10.49
C GLU A 441 -44.06 13.21 10.94
N THR A 442 -43.59 11.97 11.11
CA THR A 442 -42.19 11.69 11.40
C THR A 442 -41.38 11.69 10.11
N ARG A 443 -40.51 12.69 9.90
CA ARG A 443 -39.35 12.56 8.98
C ARG A 443 -38.32 11.61 9.59
N MET A 444 -37.18 11.38 8.95
CA MET A 444 -36.09 10.60 9.57
C MET A 444 -35.31 11.48 10.58
N ILE A 445 -34.91 10.89 11.72
CA ILE A 445 -33.93 11.49 12.65
C ILE A 445 -32.62 11.65 11.91
N ASN A 446 -31.88 12.75 12.06
CA ASN A 446 -30.62 12.93 11.35
C ASN A 446 -29.39 12.92 12.29
N VAL A 447 -28.29 12.31 11.82
CA VAL A 447 -26.95 12.34 12.45
C VAL A 447 -25.98 13.10 11.55
N GLY A 448 -25.21 14.02 12.15
CA GLY A 448 -24.18 14.79 11.45
C GLY A 448 -23.00 13.93 11.01
N GLY A 449 -22.68 13.92 9.71
CA GLY A 449 -21.49 13.30 9.14
C GLY A 449 -20.57 14.33 8.50
N LEU A 450 -19.25 14.15 8.62
CA LEU A 450 -18.29 14.97 7.86
C LEU A 450 -18.32 14.54 6.39
N PRO A 451 -18.40 15.47 5.43
CA PRO A 451 -18.13 15.15 4.03
C PRO A 451 -16.64 14.82 3.91
N LEU A 452 -16.32 13.56 3.58
CA LEU A 452 -14.96 13.14 3.26
C LEU A 452 -14.88 12.98 1.74
N ILE A 453 -14.11 13.85 1.10
CA ILE A 453 -13.73 13.69 -0.31
C ILE A 453 -12.44 12.88 -0.30
N ASN A 454 -12.49 11.64 -0.78
CA ASN A 454 -11.28 10.87 -1.06
C ASN A 454 -10.61 11.49 -2.29
N THR A 455 -9.48 12.17 -2.08
CA THR A 455 -8.56 12.58 -3.14
C THR A 455 -7.54 11.50 -3.42
#